data_AF-A0A958F0F2-F1
#
_entry.id   AF-A0A958F0F2-F1
#
_cell.length_a   1.000
_cell.length_b   1.000
_cell.length_c   1.000
_cell.angle_alpha   90.00
_cell.angle_beta   90.00
_cell.angle_gamma   90.00
#
_symmetry.space_group_name_H-M   'P 1'
#
loop_
_entity.id
_entity.type
_entity.pdbx_description
1 polymer ?
#
loop_
_entity_poly.entity_id
_entity_poly.type
_entity_poly.pdbx_seq_one_letter_code
_entity_poly.pdbx_strand_id
1 'polypeptide(L)'
;MARKKKNPAEDEDFEWEDEMDDDIDDDDDDMDDDDDLDDDDDEKDDDDDDDEDDDSGEEEDVDEMKEIETKLQKGEDIATMPDSETSLLPKSRVIYSCPLSKKIFYKNKWIRDTVTDLYTVRTELAICDTLLKRAKDIGYFIGSIEIYDKDLEESKDEITSLAKTVEAELENKMPFDVIIDIRETNEILYIFTNTTRLTTEIARRLRQELGGAIQYEWFERNQFVRAKWFSQVQNREYFRSRIRAAKEKRIGMFNFEEE
;
A
#
# COMPACT_ATOMS: atom_id res chain seq x y z
N MET A 1 56.31 -8.60 18.82
CA MET A 1 56.20 -7.31 19.55
C MET A 1 54.76 -7.13 19.99
N ALA A 2 54.49 -7.41 21.27
CA ALA A 2 53.17 -7.23 21.87
C ALA A 2 52.96 -5.77 22.24
N ARG A 3 51.81 -5.19 21.87
CA ARG A 3 51.35 -3.91 22.42
C ARG A 3 50.03 -4.11 23.15
N LYS A 4 50.00 -3.48 24.31
CA LYS A 4 49.22 -3.76 25.51
C LYS A 4 48.21 -2.62 25.67
N LYS A 5 46.97 -2.99 26.00
CA LYS A 5 45.93 -2.29 26.79
C LYS A 5 45.83 -0.76 26.75
N LYS A 6 44.59 -0.27 26.61
CA LYS A 6 43.96 0.69 27.54
C LYS A 6 42.43 0.77 27.32
N ASN A 7 41.67 0.30 28.31
CA ASN A 7 40.39 0.92 28.73
C ASN A 7 40.74 2.03 29.74
N PRO A 8 39.96 3.10 29.85
CA PRO A 8 38.85 3.20 30.83
C PRO A 8 37.68 4.06 30.26
N ALA A 9 36.56 4.42 30.88
CA ALA A 9 35.91 4.42 32.21
C ALA A 9 34.38 4.43 31.88
N GLU A 10 33.48 3.73 32.57
CA GLU A 10 32.87 4.08 33.87
C GLU A 10 32.25 5.49 33.96
N ASP A 11 31.02 5.48 34.49
CA ASP A 11 30.18 6.56 35.04
C ASP A 11 29.27 7.34 34.07
N GLU A 12 27.95 7.12 34.21
CA GLU A 12 27.05 8.09 34.86
C GLU A 12 25.65 7.49 35.02
N ASP A 13 25.28 7.24 36.28
CA ASP A 13 23.93 6.95 36.75
C ASP A 13 23.02 8.15 36.45
N PHE A 14 21.91 7.90 35.76
CA PHE A 14 20.91 8.92 35.45
C PHE A 14 19.58 8.50 36.09
N GLU A 15 19.41 8.88 37.35
CA GLU A 15 18.14 8.85 38.07
C GLU A 15 17.20 9.89 37.48
N TRP A 16 16.05 9.44 36.95
CA TRP A 16 14.89 10.29 36.77
C TRP A 16 13.86 9.88 37.81
N GLU A 17 13.83 10.63 38.91
CA GLU A 17 12.63 10.82 39.70
C GLU A 17 11.82 11.93 39.00
N ASP A 18 10.68 11.59 38.41
CA ASP A 18 9.63 12.57 38.12
C ASP A 18 8.31 11.95 38.57
N GLU A 19 7.97 12.27 39.82
CA GLU A 19 6.62 12.30 40.35
C GLU A 19 5.83 13.36 39.58
N MET A 20 4.77 12.97 38.87
CA MET A 20 3.63 13.86 38.63
C MET A 20 2.35 13.04 38.71
N ASP A 21 1.74 13.11 39.89
CA ASP A 21 0.30 13.06 40.08
C ASP A 21 -0.35 14.13 39.20
N ASP A 22 -1.35 13.75 38.42
CA ASP A 22 -2.43 14.66 38.04
C ASP A 22 -3.70 13.79 37.96
N ASP A 23 -4.48 13.89 39.03
CA ASP A 23 -5.87 13.49 39.13
C ASP A 23 -6.64 14.09 37.94
N ILE A 24 -7.19 13.24 37.08
CA ILE A 24 -8.20 13.67 36.11
C ILE A 24 -9.54 13.25 36.69
N ASP A 25 -10.26 14.25 37.18
CA ASP A 25 -11.58 14.13 37.76
C ASP A 25 -12.56 13.59 36.71
N ASP A 26 -13.30 12.57 37.14
CA ASP A 26 -14.54 12.08 36.55
C ASP A 26 -15.57 13.23 36.53
N ASP A 27 -15.88 13.76 35.36
CA ASP A 27 -17.13 14.49 35.12
C ASP A 27 -18.10 13.55 34.40
N ASP A 28 -18.89 12.86 35.23
CA ASP A 28 -20.20 12.31 34.91
C ASP A 28 -21.13 13.47 34.50
N ASP A 29 -21.42 13.59 33.21
CA ASP A 29 -22.59 14.33 32.74
C ASP A 29 -23.66 13.33 32.28
N ASP A 30 -24.50 13.00 33.25
CA ASP A 30 -25.87 12.53 33.10
C ASP A 30 -26.62 13.37 32.05
N MET A 31 -27.08 12.72 30.97
CA MET A 31 -28.25 13.18 30.23
C MET A 31 -29.22 12.01 30.09
N ASP A 32 -30.00 11.86 31.16
CA ASP A 32 -31.36 11.33 31.15
C ASP A 32 -32.28 12.16 30.24
N ASP A 33 -33.46 11.58 29.98
CA ASP A 33 -34.71 12.21 29.57
C ASP A 33 -34.92 12.45 28.06
N ASP A 34 -35.65 11.53 27.43
CA ASP A 34 -37.13 11.51 27.45
C ASP A 34 -37.76 11.11 26.10
N ASP A 35 -38.73 10.21 26.24
CA ASP A 35 -40.05 10.17 25.60
C ASP A 35 -40.17 9.94 24.08
N ASP A 36 -40.67 8.74 23.78
CA ASP A 36 -42.00 8.47 23.19
C ASP A 36 -42.45 9.20 21.90
N LEU A 37 -43.37 8.50 21.19
CA LEU A 37 -44.17 8.90 20.03
C LEU A 37 -43.55 8.46 18.68
N ASP A 38 -44.19 7.69 17.80
CA ASP A 38 -45.57 7.23 17.70
C ASP A 38 -45.60 6.03 16.75
N ASP A 39 -46.51 5.09 17.03
CA ASP A 39 -47.16 4.24 16.03
C ASP A 39 -47.73 5.11 14.91
N ASP A 40 -47.33 4.88 13.66
CA ASP A 40 -48.22 5.07 12.52
C ASP A 40 -47.99 3.92 11.53
N ASP A 41 -48.87 2.94 11.73
CA ASP A 41 -49.44 2.04 10.74
C ASP A 41 -49.89 2.88 9.53
N ASP A 42 -49.23 2.75 8.37
CA ASP A 42 -49.92 3.05 7.12
C ASP A 42 -49.47 2.17 5.96
N GLU A 43 -50.49 1.79 5.24
CA GLU A 43 -50.59 0.74 4.25
C GLU A 43 -49.76 1.03 2.97
N LYS A 44 -49.30 -0.06 2.37
CA LYS A 44 -49.28 -0.32 0.91
C LYS A 44 -49.16 0.89 -0.02
N ASP A 45 -48.10 0.89 -0.82
CA ASP A 45 -48.29 0.93 -2.26
C ASP A 45 -47.29 -0.03 -2.92
N ASP A 46 -47.87 -1.01 -3.63
CA ASP A 46 -47.21 -1.88 -4.59
C ASP A 46 -46.85 -1.00 -5.80
N ASP A 47 -45.63 -0.45 -5.84
CA ASP A 47 -45.05 0.04 -7.08
C ASP A 47 -44.09 -1.04 -7.63
N ASP A 48 -44.66 -1.83 -8.54
CA ASP A 48 -43.95 -2.60 -9.56
C ASP A 48 -43.09 -1.62 -10.39
N ASP A 49 -41.90 -1.29 -9.91
CA ASP A 49 -40.85 -0.73 -10.77
C ASP A 49 -40.09 -1.90 -11.41
N ASP A 50 -40.32 -2.03 -12.71
CA ASP A 50 -39.57 -2.85 -13.66
C ASP A 50 -38.06 -2.71 -13.39
N ASP A 51 -37.48 -3.70 -12.71
CA ASP A 51 -36.05 -4.03 -12.78
C ASP A 51 -35.77 -4.54 -14.22
N GLU A 52 -35.69 -3.61 -15.17
CA GLU A 52 -34.93 -3.84 -16.39
C GLU A 52 -33.48 -4.09 -15.97
N ASP A 53 -33.11 -5.37 -15.92
CA ASP A 53 -31.73 -5.85 -15.86
C ASP A 53 -30.86 -5.03 -16.83
N ASP A 54 -30.15 -4.04 -16.28
CA ASP A 54 -29.13 -3.26 -16.98
C ASP A 54 -27.89 -4.17 -17.18
N ASP A 55 -28.01 -5.04 -18.16
CA ASP A 55 -27.00 -5.99 -18.67
C ASP A 55 -25.86 -5.26 -19.41
N SER A 56 -25.70 -3.94 -19.20
CA SER A 56 -24.61 -3.14 -19.80
C SER A 56 -23.27 -3.34 -19.09
N GLY A 57 -23.25 -3.96 -17.91
CA GLY A 57 -22.03 -4.22 -17.13
C GLY A 57 -21.17 -5.37 -17.68
N GLU A 58 -21.77 -6.36 -18.34
CA GLU A 58 -21.00 -7.49 -18.88
C GLU A 58 -20.20 -7.12 -20.13
N GLU A 59 -20.69 -6.20 -20.97
CA GLU A 59 -20.00 -5.84 -22.21
C GLU A 59 -18.73 -4.99 -21.97
N GLU A 60 -18.74 -4.07 -21.00
CA GLU A 60 -17.55 -3.28 -20.62
C GLU A 60 -16.42 -4.17 -20.07
N ASP A 61 -16.75 -5.13 -19.20
CA ASP A 61 -15.78 -6.08 -18.64
C ASP A 61 -15.17 -7.00 -19.72
N VAL A 62 -15.94 -7.34 -20.77
CA VAL A 62 -15.47 -8.19 -21.87
C VAL A 62 -14.53 -7.43 -22.79
N ASP A 63 -14.78 -6.15 -23.06
CA ASP A 63 -13.95 -5.35 -23.95
C ASP A 63 -12.66 -4.87 -23.27
N GLU A 64 -12.70 -4.50 -21.98
CA GLU A 64 -11.48 -4.23 -21.20
C GLU A 64 -10.60 -5.49 -21.12
N MET A 65 -11.20 -6.68 -20.95
CA MET A 65 -10.46 -7.94 -20.96
C MET A 65 -9.82 -8.28 -22.31
N LYS A 66 -10.47 -7.96 -23.44
CA LYS A 66 -9.87 -8.15 -24.78
C LYS A 66 -8.68 -7.20 -25.00
N GLU A 67 -8.75 -5.98 -24.46
CA GLU A 67 -7.64 -5.02 -24.54
C GLU A 67 -6.44 -5.47 -23.71
N ILE A 68 -6.69 -5.95 -22.48
CA ILE A 68 -5.68 -6.58 -21.61
C ILE A 68 -5.06 -7.80 -22.31
N GLU A 69 -5.87 -8.67 -22.93
CA GLU A 69 -5.42 -9.88 -23.63
C GLU A 69 -4.53 -9.56 -24.85
N THR A 70 -4.88 -8.53 -25.62
CA THR A 70 -4.09 -8.11 -26.78
C THR A 70 -2.77 -7.42 -26.39
N LYS A 71 -2.74 -6.64 -25.30
CA LYS A 71 -1.51 -6.07 -24.74
C LYS A 71 -0.58 -7.15 -24.18
N LEU A 72 -1.14 -8.16 -23.51
CA LEU A 72 -0.39 -9.32 -23.01
C LEU A 72 0.24 -10.16 -24.12
N GLN A 73 -0.49 -10.45 -25.20
CA GLN A 73 0.06 -11.20 -26.35
C GLN A 73 1.20 -10.47 -27.05
N LYS A 74 1.20 -9.13 -27.01
CA LYS A 74 2.28 -8.29 -27.55
C LYS A 74 3.46 -8.14 -26.58
N GLY A 75 3.33 -8.60 -25.33
CA GLY A 75 4.33 -8.39 -24.29
C GLY A 75 4.40 -6.94 -23.79
N GLU A 76 3.39 -6.13 -24.10
CA GLU A 76 3.29 -4.73 -23.67
C GLU A 76 2.76 -4.66 -22.23
N ASP A 77 3.33 -3.77 -21.43
CA ASP A 77 2.86 -3.52 -20.06
C ASP A 77 1.43 -2.96 -20.13
N ILE A 78 0.47 -3.63 -19.50
CA ILE A 78 -0.86 -3.06 -19.25
C ILE A 78 -0.71 -2.07 -18.11
N ALA A 79 -0.15 -0.92 -18.43
CA ALA A 79 -0.22 0.24 -17.57
C ALA A 79 -1.26 1.16 -18.18
N THR A 80 -2.38 1.35 -17.47
CA THR A 80 -3.18 2.58 -17.59
C THR A 80 -2.32 3.69 -16.98
N MET A 81 -1.22 4.04 -17.65
CA MET A 81 -0.51 5.26 -17.32
C MET A 81 -1.46 6.40 -17.70
N PRO A 82 -1.87 7.27 -16.77
CA PRO A 82 -2.47 8.53 -17.20
C PRO A 82 -1.47 9.18 -18.16
N ASP A 83 -1.95 9.54 -19.35
CA ASP A 83 -1.17 10.22 -20.37
C ASP A 83 -0.32 11.28 -19.69
N SER A 84 1.00 11.15 -19.84
CA SER A 84 1.96 12.03 -19.21
C SER A 84 1.81 13.42 -19.83
N GLU A 85 0.86 14.21 -19.31
CA GLU A 85 0.73 15.60 -19.69
C GLU A 85 2.08 16.27 -19.42
N THR A 86 2.56 16.90 -20.48
CA THR A 86 3.85 17.55 -20.61
C THR A 86 3.82 18.84 -19.79
N SER A 87 3.86 18.69 -18.45
CA SER A 87 4.08 19.82 -17.55
C SER A 87 5.45 20.45 -17.88
N LEU A 88 5.39 21.72 -18.29
CA LEU A 88 6.48 22.58 -18.78
C LEU A 88 7.37 23.17 -17.67
N LEU A 89 7.29 22.65 -16.44
CA LEU A 89 8.19 23.03 -15.35
C LEU A 89 9.39 22.08 -15.33
N PRO A 90 10.61 22.53 -14.96
CA PRO A 90 11.76 21.63 -14.82
C PRO A 90 11.50 20.62 -13.70
N LYS A 91 10.97 19.44 -14.06
CA LYS A 91 10.56 18.30 -13.21
C LYS A 91 11.74 17.57 -12.53
N SER A 92 12.80 18.24 -12.09
CA SER A 92 14.07 17.51 -11.88
C SER A 92 14.31 16.95 -10.48
N ARG A 93 13.40 17.11 -9.50
CA ARG A 93 13.56 16.51 -8.16
C ARG A 93 12.22 16.02 -7.62
N VAL A 94 12.13 14.73 -7.36
CA VAL A 94 11.06 14.14 -6.55
C VAL A 94 11.41 14.37 -5.09
N ILE A 95 10.47 14.91 -4.32
CA ILE A 95 10.58 15.01 -2.86
C ILE A 95 9.67 13.93 -2.25
N TYR A 96 10.15 13.26 -1.21
CA TYR A 96 9.34 12.28 -0.50
C TYR A 96 8.75 12.90 0.77
N SER A 97 7.47 12.63 1.01
CA SER A 97 6.74 13.11 2.19
C SER A 97 6.16 11.94 2.98
N CYS A 98 6.30 11.98 4.31
CA CYS A 98 5.72 10.98 5.19
C CYS A 98 4.30 11.36 5.58
N PRO A 99 3.28 10.55 5.22
CA PRO A 99 1.88 10.87 5.52
C PRO A 99 1.59 10.85 7.04
N LEU A 100 2.33 10.03 7.81
CA LEU A 100 2.10 9.88 9.25
C LEU A 100 2.78 10.96 10.11
N SER A 101 3.98 11.42 9.73
CA SER A 101 4.73 12.43 10.51
C SER A 101 4.75 13.82 9.89
N LYS A 102 4.26 13.97 8.64
CA LYS A 102 4.35 15.19 7.84
C LYS A 102 5.80 15.72 7.69
N LYS A 103 6.79 14.83 7.77
CA LYS A 103 8.20 15.13 7.49
C LYS A 103 8.49 14.92 6.02
N ILE A 104 9.41 15.70 5.48
CA ILE A 104 9.91 15.54 4.11
C ILE A 104 11.33 14.95 4.14
N PHE A 105 11.66 14.13 3.15
CA PHE A 105 13.00 13.59 2.97
C PHE A 105 13.83 14.54 2.11
N TYR A 106 14.87 15.14 2.70
CA TYR A 106 15.74 16.10 2.03
C TYR A 106 17.20 15.89 2.47
N LYS A 107 18.12 15.86 1.50
CA LYS A 107 19.57 15.65 1.74
C LYS A 107 19.85 14.44 2.66
N ASN A 108 19.22 13.31 2.36
CA ASN A 108 19.35 12.06 3.10
C ASN A 108 18.87 12.11 4.56
N LYS A 109 17.97 13.04 4.90
CA LYS A 109 17.41 13.17 6.26
C LYS A 109 15.93 13.52 6.22
N TRP A 110 15.19 13.01 7.18
CA TRP A 110 13.80 13.42 7.45
C TRP A 110 13.78 14.72 8.24
N ILE A 111 13.23 15.79 7.65
CA ILE A 111 13.09 17.10 8.28
C ILE A 111 11.62 17.46 8.44
N ARG A 112 11.26 18.14 9.54
CA ARG A 112 9.91 18.66 9.74
C ARG A 112 9.67 19.77 8.73
N ASP A 113 8.59 19.67 7.97
CA ASP A 113 8.26 20.69 6.98
C ASP A 113 8.02 22.02 7.69
N THR A 114 8.66 23.06 7.21
CA THR A 114 8.50 24.42 7.75
C THR A 114 8.15 25.41 6.67
N VAL A 115 8.66 25.26 5.44
CA VAL A 115 8.52 26.27 4.39
C VAL A 115 8.81 25.70 2.99
N THR A 116 8.23 24.57 2.58
CA THR A 116 8.39 24.14 1.18
C THR A 116 7.11 24.44 0.41
N ASP A 117 7.19 25.35 -0.56
CA ASP A 117 6.16 25.54 -1.60
C ASP A 117 5.99 24.23 -2.39
N LEU A 118 5.25 23.29 -1.80
CA LEU A 118 4.92 21.96 -2.32
C LEU A 118 4.28 22.04 -3.71
N TYR A 119 3.73 23.19 -4.09
CA TYR A 119 3.10 23.45 -5.37
C TYR A 119 4.06 23.45 -6.57
N THR A 120 5.38 23.49 -6.35
CA THR A 120 6.37 23.54 -7.43
C THR A 120 7.14 22.23 -7.64
N VAL A 121 6.97 21.24 -6.76
CA VAL A 121 7.78 20.02 -6.76
C VAL A 121 6.89 18.78 -6.75
N ARG A 122 7.22 17.80 -7.60
CA ARG A 122 6.55 16.49 -7.56
C ARG A 122 6.85 15.82 -6.22
N THR A 123 5.79 15.62 -5.43
CA THR A 123 5.87 14.98 -4.12
C THR A 123 5.36 13.55 -4.23
N GLU A 124 6.10 12.60 -3.70
CA GLU A 124 5.72 11.19 -3.59
C GLU A 124 5.64 10.79 -2.11
N LEU A 125 4.72 9.88 -1.77
CA LEU A 125 4.64 9.39 -0.40
C LEU A 125 5.78 8.38 -0.10
N ALA A 126 6.33 8.48 1.10
CA ALA A 126 7.20 7.46 1.69
C ALA A 126 7.07 7.44 3.22
N ILE A 127 6.98 6.27 3.84
CA ILE A 127 6.96 6.19 5.32
C ILE A 127 8.39 6.33 5.86
N CYS A 128 8.59 7.23 6.82
CA CYS A 128 9.89 7.44 7.44
C CYS A 128 10.29 6.31 8.39
N ASP A 129 11.60 6.11 8.56
CA ASP A 129 12.21 5.03 9.33
C ASP A 129 11.68 4.95 10.77
N THR A 130 11.44 6.11 11.41
CA THR A 130 10.92 6.18 12.77
C THR A 130 9.50 5.64 12.93
N LEU A 131 8.72 5.60 11.84
CA LEU A 131 7.32 5.19 11.85
C LEU A 131 7.08 3.87 11.10
N LEU A 132 8.10 3.19 10.58
CA LEU A 132 7.94 1.90 9.90
C LEU A 132 7.32 0.84 10.80
N LYS A 133 7.75 0.75 12.07
CA LYS A 133 7.17 -0.19 13.04
C LYS A 133 5.69 0.08 13.27
N ARG A 134 5.36 1.33 13.58
CA ARG A 134 3.96 1.75 13.76
C ARG A 134 3.12 1.51 12.52
N ALA A 135 3.66 1.78 11.32
CA ALA A 135 2.98 1.54 10.06
C ALA A 135 2.68 0.05 9.86
N LYS A 136 3.61 -0.84 10.23
CA LYS A 136 3.37 -2.28 10.25
C LYS A 136 2.23 -2.66 11.21
N ASP A 137 2.26 -2.13 12.43
CA ASP A 137 1.27 -2.47 13.48
C ASP A 137 -0.15 -2.07 13.09
N ILE A 138 -0.32 -0.90 12.45
CA ILE A 138 -1.62 -0.40 11.98
C ILE A 138 -1.99 -0.88 10.57
N GLY A 139 -1.14 -1.69 9.93
CA GLY A 139 -1.36 -2.16 8.55
C GLY A 139 -1.35 -1.05 7.49
N TYR A 140 -0.58 0.03 7.69
CA TYR A 140 -0.45 1.14 6.75
C TYR A 140 0.76 0.96 5.82
N PHE A 141 0.54 1.02 4.51
CA PHE A 141 1.55 0.80 3.48
C PHE A 141 1.28 1.66 2.24
N ILE A 142 2.33 1.98 1.48
CA ILE A 142 2.25 2.86 0.29
C ILE A 142 2.22 2.06 -1.01
N GLY A 143 2.68 0.81 -0.98
CA GLY A 143 2.38 -0.10 -2.06
C GLY A 143 2.33 -1.55 -1.61
N SER A 144 1.60 -2.35 -2.38
CA SER A 144 1.41 -3.77 -2.13
C SER A 144 1.66 -4.56 -3.40
N ILE A 145 2.25 -5.74 -3.25
CA ILE A 145 2.43 -6.71 -4.33
C ILE A 145 1.65 -7.96 -3.94
N GLU A 146 0.76 -8.40 -4.82
CA GLU A 146 -0.05 -9.60 -4.67
C GLU A 146 0.46 -10.64 -5.65
N ILE A 147 0.83 -11.80 -5.13
CA ILE A 147 1.51 -12.84 -5.90
C ILE A 147 0.59 -14.04 -6.00
N TYR A 148 0.11 -14.26 -7.21
CA TYR A 148 -0.77 -15.36 -7.59
C TYR A 148 0.06 -16.43 -8.27
N ASP A 149 0.49 -17.41 -7.48
CA ASP A 149 1.22 -18.57 -7.96
C ASP A 149 0.49 -19.86 -7.58
N LYS A 150 0.43 -20.80 -8.53
CA LYS A 150 -0.16 -22.13 -8.27
C LYS A 150 0.76 -22.97 -7.39
N ASP A 151 2.06 -22.81 -7.57
CA ASP A 151 3.09 -23.58 -6.88
C ASP A 151 3.77 -22.72 -5.81
N LEU A 152 2.99 -21.84 -5.17
CA LEU A 152 3.48 -20.82 -4.22
C LEU A 152 4.27 -21.42 -3.06
N GLU A 153 3.89 -22.60 -2.58
CA GLU A 153 4.59 -23.28 -1.48
C GLU A 153 6.07 -23.58 -1.82
N GLU A 154 6.37 -23.85 -3.10
CA GLU A 154 7.73 -24.11 -3.57
C GLU A 154 8.46 -22.82 -3.97
N SER A 155 7.76 -21.85 -4.57
CA SER A 155 8.37 -20.62 -5.12
C SER A 155 8.49 -19.47 -4.10
N LYS A 156 7.80 -19.55 -2.96
CA LYS A 156 7.74 -18.47 -1.95
C LYS A 156 9.11 -17.99 -1.47
N ASP A 157 10.02 -18.90 -1.18
CA ASP A 157 11.35 -18.54 -0.67
C ASP A 157 12.19 -17.83 -1.73
N GLU A 158 12.07 -18.25 -3.00
CA GLU A 158 12.73 -17.60 -4.13
C GLU A 158 12.18 -16.18 -4.34
N ILE A 159 10.86 -16.04 -4.38
CA ILE A 159 10.15 -14.75 -4.51
C ILE A 159 10.52 -13.79 -3.38
N THR A 160 10.51 -14.29 -2.14
CA THR A 160 10.85 -13.49 -0.95
C THR A 160 12.32 -13.05 -0.99
N SER A 161 13.22 -13.93 -1.43
CA SER A 161 14.65 -13.63 -1.56
C SER A 161 14.90 -12.59 -2.65
N LEU A 162 14.18 -12.67 -3.76
CA LEU A 162 14.24 -11.69 -4.84
C LEU A 162 13.81 -10.30 -4.35
N ALA A 163 12.67 -10.22 -3.66
CA ALA A 163 12.17 -8.96 -3.13
C ALA A 163 13.18 -8.29 -2.17
N LYS A 164 13.79 -9.06 -1.26
CA LYS A 164 14.85 -8.56 -0.35
C LYS A 164 16.12 -8.13 -1.08
N THR A 165 16.44 -8.78 -2.20
CA THR A 165 17.59 -8.37 -3.02
C THR A 165 17.34 -7.00 -3.65
N VAL A 166 16.14 -6.76 -4.17
CA VAL A 166 15.74 -5.47 -4.74
C VAL A 166 15.71 -4.38 -3.66
N GLU A 167 15.21 -4.68 -2.47
CA GLU A 167 15.26 -3.79 -1.30
C GLU A 167 16.70 -3.34 -1.00
N ALA A 168 17.63 -4.29 -0.85
CA ALA A 168 19.04 -4.00 -0.58
C ALA A 168 19.73 -3.21 -1.72
N GLU A 169 19.38 -3.49 -2.99
CA GLU A 169 19.89 -2.73 -4.14
C GLU A 169 19.41 -1.27 -4.12
N LEU A 170 18.17 -1.01 -3.68
CA LEU A 170 17.57 0.31 -3.65
C LEU A 170 17.95 1.12 -2.41
N GLU A 171 18.18 0.47 -1.27
CA GLU A 171 18.67 1.08 -0.03
C GLU A 171 19.97 1.86 -0.27
N ASN A 172 20.87 1.30 -1.10
CA ASN A 172 22.12 1.96 -1.51
C ASN A 172 21.90 3.30 -2.24
N LYS A 173 20.74 3.51 -2.86
CA LYS A 173 20.38 4.75 -3.57
C LYS A 173 19.53 5.68 -2.70
N MET A 174 18.54 5.11 -2.01
CA MET A 174 17.62 5.83 -1.11
C MET A 174 17.47 5.01 0.17
N PRO A 175 17.98 5.50 1.31
CA PRO A 175 18.16 4.68 2.52
C PRO A 175 16.86 4.37 3.27
N PHE A 176 15.70 4.76 2.72
CA PHE A 176 14.41 4.55 3.35
C PHE A 176 13.52 3.57 2.57
N ASP A 177 13.93 3.03 1.42
CA ASP A 177 13.11 2.00 0.76
C ASP A 177 13.16 0.70 1.57
N VAL A 178 12.02 0.29 2.12
CA VAL A 178 11.90 -0.85 3.04
C VAL A 178 10.62 -1.64 2.78
N ILE A 179 10.75 -2.98 2.84
CA ILE A 179 9.63 -3.91 2.90
C ILE A 179 9.08 -3.91 4.34
N ILE A 180 7.84 -3.47 4.49
CA ILE A 180 7.16 -3.37 5.79
C ILE A 180 6.80 -4.76 6.31
N ASP A 181 6.21 -5.58 5.43
CA ASP A 181 5.72 -6.89 5.79
C ASP A 181 5.63 -7.84 4.59
N ILE A 182 5.79 -9.12 4.86
CA ILE A 182 5.55 -10.20 3.90
C ILE A 182 4.69 -11.23 4.61
N ARG A 183 3.49 -11.47 4.08
CA ARG A 183 2.54 -12.41 4.67
C ARG A 183 1.78 -13.16 3.60
N GLU A 184 1.38 -14.37 3.94
CA GLU A 184 0.60 -15.23 3.06
C GLU A 184 -0.82 -15.32 3.59
N THR A 185 -1.80 -15.18 2.70
CA THR A 185 -3.23 -15.27 3.06
C THR A 185 -4.00 -15.81 1.88
N ASN A 186 -4.82 -16.85 2.09
CA ASN A 186 -5.63 -17.48 1.05
C ASN A 186 -4.83 -17.90 -0.21
N GLU A 187 -3.66 -18.53 -0.01
CA GLU A 187 -2.75 -18.95 -1.10
C GLU A 187 -2.22 -17.80 -1.97
N ILE A 188 -2.23 -16.57 -1.44
CA ILE A 188 -1.65 -15.39 -2.08
C ILE A 188 -0.57 -14.86 -1.16
N LEU A 189 0.62 -14.62 -1.72
CA LEU A 189 1.71 -13.95 -1.01
C LEU A 189 1.60 -12.44 -1.21
N TYR A 190 1.56 -11.71 -0.11
CA TYR A 190 1.50 -10.26 -0.08
C TYR A 190 2.84 -9.69 0.37
N ILE A 191 3.35 -8.72 -0.38
CA ILE A 191 4.55 -7.94 -0.02
C ILE A 191 4.12 -6.48 0.13
N PHE A 192 4.23 -5.94 1.34
CA PHE A 192 3.89 -4.55 1.64
C PHE A 192 5.15 -3.70 1.71
N THR A 193 5.11 -2.55 1.06
CA THR A 193 6.27 -1.67 0.87
C THR A 193 5.94 -0.26 1.30
N ASN A 194 6.96 0.48 1.70
CA ASN A 194 6.80 1.84 2.20
C ASN A 194 6.93 2.91 1.11
N THR A 195 7.19 2.55 -0.14
CA THR A 195 7.23 3.46 -1.29
C THR A 195 6.69 2.78 -2.54
N THR A 196 6.07 3.57 -3.43
CA THR A 196 5.59 3.09 -4.72
C THR A 196 6.73 2.64 -5.64
N ARG A 197 7.90 3.27 -5.50
CA ARG A 197 9.13 2.93 -6.23
C ARG A 197 9.57 1.52 -5.92
N LEU A 198 9.68 1.16 -4.63
CA LEU A 198 10.07 -0.19 -4.21
C LEU A 198 9.07 -1.23 -4.72
N THR A 199 7.77 -0.94 -4.64
CA THR A 199 6.72 -1.84 -5.16
C THR A 199 6.91 -2.12 -6.65
N THR A 200 7.10 -1.07 -7.44
CA THR A 200 7.22 -1.15 -8.90
C THR A 200 8.50 -1.89 -9.30
N GLU A 201 9.60 -1.66 -8.58
CA GLU A 201 10.88 -2.30 -8.84
C GLU A 201 10.87 -3.79 -8.50
N ILE A 202 10.30 -4.18 -7.36
CA ILE A 202 10.14 -5.61 -7.02
C ILE A 202 9.24 -6.29 -8.04
N ALA A 203 8.09 -5.69 -8.38
CA ALA A 203 7.19 -6.23 -9.39
C ALA A 203 7.92 -6.43 -10.72
N ARG A 204 8.60 -5.40 -11.23
CA ARG A 204 9.40 -5.48 -12.46
C ARG A 204 10.44 -6.60 -12.40
N ARG A 205 11.14 -6.76 -11.29
CA ARG A 205 12.15 -7.81 -11.12
C ARG A 205 11.54 -9.20 -11.14
N LEU A 206 10.38 -9.40 -10.49
CA LEU A 206 9.63 -10.65 -10.53
C LEU A 206 9.33 -11.06 -11.97
N ARG A 207 8.84 -10.14 -12.81
CA ARG A 207 8.59 -10.45 -14.22
C ARG A 207 9.85 -10.74 -15.01
N GLN A 208 10.95 -10.05 -14.73
CA GLN A 208 12.20 -10.26 -15.45
C GLN A 208 12.84 -11.61 -15.14
N GLU A 209 12.81 -12.04 -13.87
CA GLU A 209 13.48 -13.27 -13.44
C GLU A 209 12.59 -14.50 -13.49
N LEU A 210 11.32 -14.37 -13.09
CA LEU A 210 10.38 -15.50 -12.98
C LEU A 210 9.37 -15.53 -14.13
N GLY A 211 9.39 -14.54 -15.03
CA GLY A 211 8.40 -14.42 -16.09
C GLY A 211 7.02 -14.03 -15.56
N GLY A 212 5.96 -14.54 -16.17
CA GLY A 212 4.60 -14.20 -15.78
C GLY A 212 4.10 -12.84 -16.31
N ALA A 213 2.98 -12.38 -15.75
CA ALA A 213 2.37 -11.09 -16.07
C ALA A 213 2.25 -10.22 -14.82
N ILE A 214 2.28 -8.90 -15.03
CA ILE A 214 2.02 -7.91 -13.98
C ILE A 214 0.87 -7.03 -14.41
N GLN A 215 -0.04 -6.75 -13.49
CA GLN A 215 -1.04 -5.71 -13.58
C GLN A 215 -0.77 -4.66 -12.50
N TYR A 216 -0.72 -3.39 -12.88
CA TYR A 216 -0.58 -2.27 -11.95
C TYR A 216 -1.92 -1.57 -11.77
N GLU A 217 -2.31 -1.34 -10.52
CA GLU A 217 -3.45 -0.50 -10.13
C GLU A 217 -2.90 0.73 -9.41
N TRP A 218 -3.06 1.90 -10.03
CA TRP A 218 -2.61 3.18 -9.50
C TRP A 218 -3.77 3.93 -8.87
N PHE A 219 -3.60 4.37 -7.63
CA PHE A 219 -4.59 5.14 -6.90
C PHE A 219 -4.09 6.56 -6.72
N GLU A 220 -4.37 7.42 -7.70
CA GLU A 220 -3.79 8.78 -7.82
C GLU A 220 -3.98 9.64 -6.57
N ARG A 221 -5.19 9.61 -5.98
CA ARG A 221 -5.52 10.41 -4.78
C ARG A 221 -4.66 10.03 -3.57
N ASN A 222 -4.33 8.75 -3.44
CA ASN A 222 -3.63 8.21 -2.28
C ASN A 222 -2.14 7.98 -2.53
N GLN A 223 -1.66 8.25 -3.75
CA GLN A 223 -0.31 7.91 -4.21
C GLN A 223 0.09 6.48 -3.83
N PHE A 224 -0.88 5.56 -3.95
CA PHE A 224 -0.74 4.16 -3.60
C PHE A 224 -0.67 3.32 -4.88
N VAL A 225 0.17 2.28 -4.87
CA VAL A 225 0.29 1.35 -6.00
C VAL A 225 0.08 -0.08 -5.54
N ARG A 226 -0.81 -0.80 -6.24
CA ARG A 226 -0.95 -2.25 -6.09
C ARG A 226 -0.45 -2.92 -7.36
N ALA A 227 0.48 -3.85 -7.20
CA ALA A 227 0.96 -4.70 -8.29
C ALA A 227 0.43 -6.11 -8.09
N LYS A 228 -0.20 -6.70 -9.11
CA LYS A 228 -0.64 -8.10 -9.11
C LYS A 228 0.25 -8.87 -10.08
N TRP A 229 0.97 -9.86 -9.57
CA TRP A 229 1.83 -10.73 -10.38
C TRP A 229 1.22 -12.11 -10.50
N PHE A 230 1.22 -12.66 -11.71
CA PHE A 230 0.65 -13.97 -12.03
C PHE A 230 1.69 -14.85 -12.70
N SER A 231 1.99 -16.01 -12.09
CA SER A 231 3.03 -16.93 -12.61
C SER A 231 2.64 -17.55 -13.95
N GLN A 232 1.36 -17.93 -14.11
CA GLN A 232 0.86 -18.63 -15.30
C GLN A 232 -0.10 -17.77 -16.13
N VAL A 233 0.44 -16.90 -16.99
CA VAL A 233 -0.34 -16.08 -17.94
C VAL A 233 -1.12 -16.95 -18.95
N GLN A 234 -0.59 -18.13 -19.26
CA GLN A 234 -1.17 -19.02 -20.28
C GLN A 234 -2.40 -19.79 -19.78
N ASN A 235 -2.62 -19.86 -18.45
CA ASN A 235 -3.78 -20.52 -17.88
C ASN A 235 -4.94 -19.52 -17.72
N ARG A 236 -5.67 -19.31 -18.82
CA ARG A 236 -6.72 -18.27 -18.93
C ARG A 236 -7.84 -18.44 -17.90
N GLU A 237 -8.19 -19.67 -17.54
CA GLU A 237 -9.21 -19.96 -16.52
C GLU A 237 -8.72 -19.67 -15.10
N TYR A 238 -7.48 -20.07 -14.78
CA TYR A 238 -6.86 -19.74 -13.50
C TYR A 238 -6.74 -18.22 -13.31
N PHE A 239 -6.26 -17.52 -14.34
CA PHE A 239 -6.13 -16.07 -14.34
C PHE A 239 -7.48 -15.36 -14.15
N ARG A 240 -8.51 -15.76 -14.90
CA ARG A 240 -9.88 -15.19 -14.77
C ARG A 240 -10.49 -15.48 -13.40
N SER A 241 -10.36 -16.71 -12.91
CA SER A 241 -10.88 -17.11 -11.60
C SER A 241 -10.21 -16.32 -10.46
N ARG A 242 -8.89 -16.17 -10.50
CA ARG A 242 -8.15 -15.41 -9.48
C ARG A 242 -8.39 -13.90 -9.57
N ILE A 243 -8.53 -13.33 -10.76
CA ILE A 243 -8.91 -11.92 -10.91
C ILE A 243 -10.31 -11.65 -10.34
N ARG A 244 -11.30 -12.51 -10.62
CA ARG A 244 -12.64 -12.36 -10.03
C ARG A 244 -12.59 -12.48 -8.51
N ALA A 245 -11.93 -13.52 -7.98
CA ALA A 245 -11.77 -13.68 -6.53
C ALA A 245 -11.03 -12.50 -5.87
N ALA A 246 -10.08 -11.88 -6.57
CA ALA A 246 -9.37 -10.69 -6.10
C ALA A 246 -10.22 -9.40 -6.19
N LYS A 247 -11.10 -9.26 -7.19
CA LYS A 247 -12.08 -8.16 -7.28
C LYS A 247 -13.07 -8.24 -6.11
N GLU A 248 -13.52 -9.43 -5.73
CA GLU A 248 -14.43 -9.68 -4.61
C GLU A 248 -13.76 -9.47 -3.25
N LYS A 249 -12.49 -9.83 -3.09
CA LYS A 249 -11.72 -9.64 -1.84
C LYS A 249 -10.83 -8.40 -1.92
N ARG A 250 -11.42 -7.21 -1.95
CA ARG A 250 -10.67 -5.96 -1.78
C ARG A 250 -10.09 -5.88 -0.36
N ILE A 251 -8.89 -6.41 -0.17
CA ILE A 251 -8.09 -6.14 1.03
C ILE A 251 -7.30 -4.85 0.76
N GLY A 252 -7.78 -3.71 1.28
CA GLY A 252 -7.07 -2.44 1.17
C GLY A 252 -7.81 -1.24 1.79
N MET A 253 -7.21 -0.69 2.85
CA MET A 253 -7.43 0.61 3.54
C MET A 253 -8.84 1.06 3.95
N PHE A 254 -9.89 0.42 3.47
CA PHE A 254 -11.26 0.67 3.87
C PHE A 254 -11.86 -0.64 4.35
N ASN A 255 -11.59 -1.01 5.61
CA ASN A 255 -12.69 -1.60 6.38
C ASN A 255 -13.64 -0.44 6.59
N PHE A 256 -14.65 -0.28 5.73
CA PHE A 256 -15.88 0.26 6.25
C PHE A 256 -16.34 -0.80 7.24
N GLU A 257 -16.28 -0.47 8.53
CA GLU A 257 -16.97 -1.26 9.54
C GLU A 257 -18.41 -1.37 9.03
N GLU A 258 -18.82 -2.58 8.63
CA GLU A 258 -20.24 -2.92 8.53
C GLU A 258 -20.74 -2.86 9.98
N GLU A 259 -21.50 -1.80 10.24
CA GLU A 259 -22.21 -1.52 11.49
C GLU A 259 -23.34 -2.55 11.72
#